data_AF-A0A1E7I441-F1
#
_entry.id   AF-A0A1E7I441-F1
#
_cell.length_a   1.000
_cell.length_b   1.000
_cell.length_c   1.000
_cell.angle_alpha   90.00
_cell.angle_beta   90.00
_cell.angle_gamma   90.00
#
_symmetry.space_group_name_H-M   'P 1'
#
loop_
_entity.id
_entity.type
_entity.pdbx_description
1 polymer ?
#
loop_
_entity_poly.entity_id
_entity_poly.type
_entity_poly.pdbx_seq_one_letter_code
_entity_poly.pdbx_strand_id
1 'polypeptide(L)'
;MRELEGCKFDKLPPKYQNRILETEFQFAIINPSTPQNVQRNVFKRLNTGGLPLTAQEIRHALYYGPSAKLLAELTHSKDFREATSGSVNDSRMAGRELILRFFAFLIRGADSYPKNEDMDDFLSGTMQIINLMPDLHPRDLAKVFNKNIDNIKIGYRTHSQLKELFHLAMKRANALFDDYAFRKAVPNQNRRRTPINKSLFETWSVLLSEMKDEKFQAVLKNKKRLYSLLETATYCTANDDLARFISRDSHKYQGVIKRYKILNNLTTIALMNYNLNDVIEIIKKDSNLEDALSKILNSNNSQNTISDMVNPHD
;
A
#
# COMPACT_ATOMS: atom_id res chain seq x y z
N MET A 1 14.39 38.70 -13.92
CA MET A 1 14.75 37.63 -12.97
C MET A 1 15.68 36.56 -13.56
N ARG A 2 15.58 36.19 -14.85
CA ARG A 2 16.54 35.24 -15.47
C ARG A 2 18.00 35.71 -15.52
N GLU A 3 18.25 37.02 -15.50
CA GLU A 3 19.61 37.61 -15.61
C GLU A 3 20.50 37.42 -14.36
N LEU A 4 19.93 37.03 -13.22
CA LEU A 4 20.67 36.82 -11.97
C LEU A 4 20.73 35.34 -11.57
N GLU A 5 20.23 34.46 -12.43
CA GLU A 5 20.16 33.02 -12.19
C GLU A 5 21.57 32.42 -12.27
N GLY A 6 22.04 31.84 -11.16
CA GLY A 6 23.42 31.32 -11.02
C GLY A 6 24.47 32.35 -10.59
N CYS A 7 24.12 33.62 -10.37
CA CYS A 7 25.04 34.61 -9.80
C CYS A 7 25.37 34.27 -8.34
N LYS A 8 26.65 34.35 -7.98
CA LYS A 8 27.11 34.27 -6.58
C LYS A 8 26.76 35.56 -5.84
N PHE A 9 26.63 35.47 -4.51
CA PHE A 9 26.21 36.59 -3.65
C PHE A 9 27.05 37.86 -3.84
N ASP A 10 28.37 37.71 -3.90
CA ASP A 10 29.36 38.77 -4.11
C ASP A 10 29.20 39.50 -5.46
N LYS A 11 28.55 38.87 -6.44
CA LYS A 11 28.27 39.43 -7.77
C LYS A 11 26.87 39.99 -7.93
N LEU A 12 26.03 39.92 -6.90
CA LEU A 12 24.70 40.53 -6.94
C LEU A 12 24.82 42.05 -6.80
N PRO A 13 23.96 42.84 -7.47
CA PRO A 13 23.89 44.27 -7.20
C PRO A 13 23.68 44.56 -5.70
N PRO A 14 24.27 45.63 -5.14
CA PRO A 14 24.23 45.91 -3.69
C PRO A 14 22.83 45.88 -3.08
N LYS A 15 21.82 46.34 -3.82
CA LYS A 15 20.41 46.29 -3.41
C LYS A 15 19.93 44.87 -3.07
N TYR A 16 20.35 43.86 -3.82
CA TYR A 16 19.97 42.46 -3.57
C TYR A 16 20.81 41.82 -2.47
N GLN A 17 22.10 42.18 -2.37
CA GLN A 17 22.94 41.77 -1.24
C GLN A 17 22.35 42.25 0.08
N ASN A 18 22.03 43.54 0.17
CA ASN A 18 21.42 44.14 1.36
C ASN A 18 20.07 43.49 1.65
N ARG A 19 19.22 43.29 0.63
CA ARG A 19 17.94 42.60 0.82
C ARG A 19 18.12 41.20 1.43
N ILE A 20 19.12 40.43 1.00
CA ILE A 20 19.41 39.11 1.56
C ILE A 20 19.93 39.22 3.00
N LEU A 21 20.89 40.13 3.26
CA LEU A 21 21.49 40.32 4.59
C LEU A 21 20.52 40.87 5.63
N GLU A 22 19.62 41.76 5.20
CA GLU A 22 18.59 42.39 6.03
C GLU A 22 17.30 41.55 6.10
N THR A 23 17.24 40.41 5.42
CA THR A 23 16.07 39.51 5.53
C THR A 23 16.03 38.92 6.93
N GLU A 24 15.03 39.32 7.71
CA GLU A 24 14.74 38.70 8.99
C GLU A 24 14.10 37.31 8.78
N PHE A 25 14.67 36.31 9.47
CA PHE A 25 14.12 34.97 9.50
C PHE A 25 13.30 34.78 10.77
N GLN A 26 12.03 34.38 10.62
CA GLN A 26 11.22 33.93 11.74
C GLN A 26 11.40 32.43 11.92
N PHE A 27 11.92 32.03 13.08
CA PHE A 27 12.09 30.63 13.44
C PHE A 27 11.07 30.22 14.49
N ALA A 28 10.36 29.13 14.23
CA ALA A 28 9.56 28.44 15.24
C ALA A 28 10.37 27.25 15.79
N ILE A 29 10.85 27.36 17.03
CA ILE A 29 11.60 26.28 17.68
C ILE A 29 10.62 25.35 18.40
N ILE A 30 10.63 24.07 18.03
CA ILE A 30 9.84 23.03 18.69
C ILE A 30 10.76 22.28 19.66
N ASN A 31 10.46 22.36 20.96
CA ASN A 31 11.27 21.68 21.97
C ASN A 31 11.23 20.15 21.80
N PRO A 32 12.34 19.42 22.04
CA PRO A 32 12.37 17.96 21.94
C PRO A 32 11.36 17.24 22.85
N SER A 33 10.99 17.86 23.98
CA SER A 33 9.98 17.36 24.92
C SER A 33 8.54 17.53 24.43
N THR A 34 8.33 18.26 23.33
CA THR A 34 6.98 18.49 22.78
C THR A 34 6.38 17.15 22.33
N PRO A 35 5.18 16.79 22.77
CA PRO A 35 4.52 15.56 22.34
C PRO A 35 4.43 15.48 20.81
N GLN A 36 4.69 14.30 20.25
CA GLN A 36 4.86 14.12 18.80
C GLN A 36 3.62 14.52 17.98
N ASN A 37 2.42 14.30 18.53
CA ASN A 37 1.16 14.78 17.95
C ASN A 37 1.09 16.31 17.89
N VAL A 38 1.62 17.01 18.89
CA VAL A 38 1.71 18.48 18.92
C VAL A 38 2.72 18.96 17.88
N GLN A 39 3.90 18.35 17.78
CA GLN A 39 4.90 18.68 16.75
C GLN A 39 4.30 18.57 15.34
N ARG A 40 3.57 17.47 15.08
CA ARG A 40 2.88 17.24 13.80
C ARG A 40 1.82 18.30 13.52
N ASN A 41 1.07 18.72 14.53
CA ASN A 41 0.06 19.78 14.36
C ASN A 41 0.69 21.16 14.11
N VAL A 42 1.79 21.49 14.80
CA VAL A 42 2.55 22.73 14.55
C VAL A 42 3.10 22.72 13.12
N PHE A 43 3.76 21.64 12.70
CA PHE A 43 4.23 21.50 11.32
C PHE A 43 3.10 21.66 10.30
N LYS A 44 1.95 20.99 10.49
CA LYS A 44 0.80 21.13 9.59
C LYS A 44 0.30 22.58 9.49
N ARG A 45 0.25 23.32 10.60
CA ARG A 45 -0.19 24.72 10.63
C ARG A 45 0.81 25.65 9.95
N LEU A 46 2.11 25.47 10.19
CA LEU A 46 3.15 26.25 9.53
C LEU A 46 3.15 26.01 8.01
N ASN A 47 2.82 24.80 7.58
CA ASN A 47 2.72 24.42 6.16
C ASN A 47 1.40 24.86 5.47
N THR A 48 0.65 25.81 6.04
CA THR A 48 -0.56 26.36 5.40
C THR A 48 -0.30 27.57 4.50
N GLY A 49 0.88 28.21 4.61
CA GLY A 49 1.33 29.26 3.69
C GLY A 49 2.09 28.70 2.49
N GLY A 50 1.79 29.18 1.27
CA GLY A 50 2.44 28.72 0.04
C GLY A 50 1.89 27.38 -0.47
N LEU A 51 2.76 26.55 -1.06
CA LEU A 51 2.39 25.21 -1.55
C LEU A 51 2.45 24.21 -0.39
N PRO A 52 1.32 23.69 0.12
CA PRO A 52 1.31 22.84 1.30
C PRO A 52 2.10 21.55 1.07
N LEU A 53 2.83 21.11 2.10
CA LEU A 53 3.49 19.81 2.11
C LEU A 53 2.46 18.67 2.07
N THR A 54 2.80 17.60 1.37
CA THR A 54 2.01 16.37 1.42
C THR A 54 2.16 15.72 2.79
N ALA A 55 1.20 14.85 3.14
CA ALA A 55 1.27 14.11 4.39
C ALA A 55 2.56 13.25 4.49
N GLN A 56 3.05 12.74 3.36
CA GLN A 56 4.32 12.01 3.31
C GLN A 56 5.53 12.92 3.49
N GLU A 57 5.54 14.15 2.98
CA GLU A 57 6.62 15.11 3.19
C GLU A 57 6.70 15.55 4.67
N ILE A 58 5.54 15.75 5.32
CA ILE A 58 5.48 16.02 6.76
C ILE A 58 6.04 14.83 7.55
N ARG A 59 5.62 13.60 7.24
CA ARG A 59 6.18 12.37 7.86
C ARG A 59 7.68 12.25 7.65
N HIS A 60 8.16 12.55 6.45
CA HIS A 60 9.57 12.52 6.11
C HIS A 60 10.37 13.51 6.96
N ALA A 61 9.86 14.73 7.18
CA ALA A 61 10.51 15.73 8.02
C ALA A 61 10.53 15.32 9.50
N LEU A 62 9.41 14.78 10.02
CA LEU A 62 9.27 14.44 11.44
C LEU A 62 10.00 13.14 11.84
N TYR A 63 10.05 12.16 10.93
CA TYR A 63 10.55 10.81 11.21
C TYR A 63 11.73 10.43 10.34
N TYR A 64 12.48 11.42 9.87
CA TYR A 64 13.66 11.19 9.05
C TYR A 64 14.62 10.20 9.72
N GLY A 65 15.15 9.25 8.94
CA GLY A 65 15.97 8.17 9.47
C GLY A 65 16.14 7.03 8.46
N PRO A 66 16.48 5.82 8.93
CA PRO A 66 16.62 4.65 8.07
C PRO A 66 15.41 4.37 7.18
N SER A 67 14.19 4.59 7.68
CA SER A 67 12.96 4.45 6.90
C SER A 67 12.91 5.39 5.70
N ALA A 68 13.25 6.67 5.87
CA ALA A 68 13.27 7.65 4.80
C ALA A 68 14.27 7.28 3.69
N LYS A 69 15.45 6.80 4.08
CA LYS A 69 16.50 6.33 3.16
C LYS A 69 16.04 5.08 2.41
N LEU A 70 15.48 4.11 3.12
CA LEU A 70 14.95 2.87 2.54
C LEU A 70 13.85 3.15 1.50
N LEU A 71 12.87 3.99 1.84
CA LEU A 71 11.78 4.34 0.93
C LEU A 71 12.33 5.03 -0.34
N ALA A 72 13.27 5.95 -0.19
CA ALA A 72 13.90 6.63 -1.32
C ALA A 72 14.72 5.67 -2.20
N GLU A 73 15.47 4.75 -1.60
CA GLU A 73 16.21 3.72 -2.33
C GLU A 73 15.27 2.88 -3.21
N LEU A 74 14.16 2.42 -2.63
CA LEU A 74 13.23 1.53 -3.32
C LEU A 74 12.43 2.22 -4.43
N THR A 75 12.16 3.53 -4.35
CA THR A 75 11.52 4.28 -5.45
C THR A 75 12.41 4.38 -6.69
N HIS A 76 13.73 4.27 -6.53
CA HIS A 76 14.70 4.26 -7.64
C HIS A 76 15.00 2.86 -8.18
N SER A 77 14.43 1.81 -7.60
CA SER A 77 14.67 0.44 -8.04
C SER A 77 14.05 0.16 -9.42
N LYS A 78 14.73 -0.70 -10.19
CA LYS A 78 14.24 -1.17 -11.49
C LYS A 78 12.89 -1.87 -11.37
N ASP A 79 12.74 -2.75 -10.38
CA ASP A 79 11.51 -3.53 -10.19
C ASP A 79 10.30 -2.62 -9.91
N PHE A 80 10.46 -1.55 -9.11
CA PHE A 80 9.39 -0.58 -8.86
C PHE A 80 9.01 0.18 -10.13
N ARG A 81 10.01 0.61 -10.92
CA ARG A 81 9.77 1.29 -12.19
C ARG A 81 9.02 0.40 -13.16
N GLU A 82 9.39 -0.87 -13.29
CA GLU A 82 8.72 -1.83 -14.17
C GLU A 82 7.29 -2.11 -13.70
N ALA A 83 7.11 -2.47 -12.42
CA ALA A 83 5.79 -2.77 -11.86
C ALA A 83 4.82 -1.57 -11.84
N THR A 84 5.32 -0.34 -12.02
CA THR A 84 4.50 0.88 -12.10
C THR A 84 4.47 1.50 -13.50
N SER A 85 5.08 0.85 -14.49
CA SER A 85 5.30 1.37 -15.85
C SER A 85 5.93 2.76 -15.88
N GLY A 86 6.76 3.10 -14.88
CA GLY A 86 7.35 4.42 -14.69
C GLY A 86 6.35 5.57 -14.50
N SER A 87 5.09 5.28 -14.17
CA SER A 87 4.02 6.28 -14.11
C SER A 87 3.90 7.04 -12.77
N VAL A 88 4.70 6.66 -11.78
CA VAL A 88 4.68 7.27 -10.45
C VAL A 88 5.72 8.40 -10.38
N ASN A 89 5.24 9.62 -10.18
CA ASN A 89 6.10 10.78 -9.96
C ASN A 89 6.44 10.93 -8.47
N ASP A 90 7.71 10.73 -8.10
CA ASP A 90 8.18 10.84 -6.71
C ASP A 90 8.66 12.26 -6.31
N SER A 91 8.49 13.29 -7.15
CA SER A 91 8.94 14.65 -6.84
C SER A 91 8.32 15.25 -5.57
N ARG A 92 7.12 14.77 -5.20
CA ARG A 92 6.41 15.10 -3.95
C ARG A 92 6.23 13.87 -3.05
N MET A 93 7.16 12.92 -3.14
CA MET A 93 7.22 11.68 -2.34
C MET A 93 6.03 10.71 -2.52
N ALA A 94 5.33 10.77 -3.66
CA ALA A 94 4.16 9.90 -3.89
C ALA A 94 4.55 8.41 -4.01
N GLY A 95 5.73 8.10 -4.57
CA GLY A 95 6.29 6.76 -4.61
C GLY A 95 6.65 6.29 -3.20
N ARG A 96 7.30 7.14 -2.41
CA ARG A 96 7.62 6.82 -1.01
C ARG A 96 6.38 6.52 -0.18
N GLU A 97 5.27 7.25 -0.41
CA GLU A 97 3.99 6.96 0.26
C GLU A 97 3.41 5.60 -0.16
N LEU A 98 3.47 5.24 -1.45
CA LEU A 98 3.01 3.92 -1.94
C LEU A 98 3.78 2.78 -1.26
N ILE A 99 5.10 2.88 -1.23
CA ILE A 99 5.97 1.88 -0.61
C ILE A 99 5.72 1.82 0.91
N LEU A 100 5.58 2.97 1.57
CA LEU A 100 5.28 3.01 3.01
C LEU A 100 3.92 2.38 3.34
N ARG A 101 2.90 2.56 2.49
CA ARG A 101 1.61 1.87 2.65
C ARG A 101 1.75 0.37 2.55
N PHE A 102 2.47 -0.13 1.55
CA PHE A 102 2.78 -1.55 1.46
C PHE A 102 3.47 -2.06 2.74
N PHE A 103 4.55 -1.40 3.18
CA PHE A 103 5.24 -1.78 4.41
C PHE A 103 4.39 -1.71 5.66
N ALA A 104 3.49 -0.74 5.77
CA ALA A 104 2.60 -0.62 6.92
C ALA A 104 1.71 -1.85 7.07
N PHE A 105 1.12 -2.32 5.98
CA PHE A 105 0.30 -3.52 5.99
C PHE A 105 1.10 -4.83 6.04
N LEU A 106 2.28 -4.86 5.43
CA LEU A 106 3.19 -6.02 5.51
C LEU A 106 3.69 -6.25 6.94
N ILE A 107 4.11 -5.17 7.62
CA ILE A 107 4.70 -5.24 8.96
C ILE A 107 3.63 -5.48 10.01
N ARG A 108 2.49 -4.79 9.91
CA ARG A 108 1.49 -4.73 10.99
C ARG A 108 0.25 -5.58 10.73
N GLY A 109 0.01 -5.99 9.48
CA GLY A 109 -1.20 -6.68 9.05
C GLY A 109 -2.42 -5.75 8.89
N ALA A 110 -3.37 -6.19 8.07
CA ALA A 110 -4.62 -5.46 7.82
C ALA A 110 -5.49 -5.30 9.08
N ASP A 111 -5.52 -6.33 9.94
CA ASP A 111 -6.30 -6.32 11.19
C ASP A 111 -5.81 -5.28 12.22
N SER A 112 -4.55 -4.82 12.07
CA SER A 112 -3.97 -3.76 12.91
C SER A 112 -4.27 -2.35 12.39
N TYR A 113 -4.99 -2.20 11.28
CA TYR A 113 -5.42 -0.90 10.79
C TYR A 113 -6.37 -0.26 11.81
N PRO A 114 -6.19 1.02 12.17
CA PRO A 114 -6.90 1.55 13.32
C PRO A 114 -8.38 1.79 12.99
N LYS A 115 -9.27 1.46 13.94
CA LYS A 115 -10.73 1.58 13.77
C LYS A 115 -11.21 3.03 13.61
N ASN A 116 -10.40 4.01 14.02
CA ASN A 116 -10.66 5.43 13.77
C ASN A 116 -10.22 5.88 12.36
N GLU A 117 -9.74 4.96 11.52
CA GLU A 117 -9.43 5.18 10.11
C GLU A 117 -8.31 6.21 9.85
N ASP A 118 -7.45 6.45 10.87
CA ASP A 118 -6.31 7.35 10.75
C ASP A 118 -5.13 6.66 10.03
N MET A 119 -5.18 6.70 8.70
CA MET A 119 -4.09 6.23 7.84
C MET A 119 -2.78 6.97 8.13
N ASP A 120 -2.81 8.25 8.51
CA ASP A 120 -1.58 8.99 8.67
C ASP A 120 -0.84 8.59 9.94
N ASP A 121 -1.55 8.35 11.03
CA ASP A 121 -1.01 7.74 12.24
C ASP A 121 -0.48 6.32 11.96
N PHE A 122 -1.23 5.53 11.18
CA PHE A 122 -0.80 4.19 10.77
C PHE A 122 0.53 4.20 9.99
N LEU A 123 0.70 5.10 9.03
CA LEU A 123 1.96 5.24 8.27
C LEU A 123 3.08 5.86 9.11
N SER A 124 2.76 6.83 9.97
CA SER A 124 3.73 7.48 10.88
C SER A 124 4.34 6.48 11.86
N GLY A 125 3.50 5.67 12.52
CA GLY A 125 3.95 4.60 13.41
C GLY A 125 4.82 3.58 12.67
N THR A 126 4.45 3.22 11.43
CA THR A 126 5.26 2.29 10.60
C THR A 126 6.64 2.85 10.29
N MET A 127 6.73 4.14 9.94
CA MET A 127 8.01 4.80 9.67
C MET A 127 8.93 4.77 10.90
N GLN A 128 8.37 4.97 12.08
CA GLN A 128 9.09 4.86 13.35
C GLN A 128 9.53 3.42 13.67
N ILE A 129 8.66 2.42 13.43
CA ILE A 129 9.03 0.99 13.58
C ILE A 129 10.23 0.67 12.69
N ILE A 130 10.21 1.09 11.42
CA ILE A 130 11.33 0.85 10.49
C ILE A 130 12.61 1.56 10.97
N ASN A 131 12.51 2.77 11.54
CA ASN A 131 13.68 3.45 12.11
C ASN A 131 14.30 2.70 13.29
N LEU A 132 13.52 1.90 14.03
CA LEU A 132 13.99 1.09 15.16
C LEU A 132 14.53 -0.28 14.74
N MET A 133 14.35 -0.72 13.48
CA MET A 133 14.86 -2.02 13.04
C MET A 133 16.40 -2.04 12.95
N PRO A 134 17.06 -3.16 13.32
CA PRO A 134 16.46 -4.43 13.77
C PRO A 134 16.10 -4.48 15.26
N ASP A 135 16.59 -3.51 16.05
CA ASP A 135 16.50 -3.48 17.50
C ASP A 135 15.16 -2.92 18.00
N LEU A 136 14.10 -3.70 17.79
CA LEU A 136 12.72 -3.40 18.17
C LEU A 136 12.46 -3.56 19.67
N HIS A 137 13.20 -2.81 20.50
CA HIS A 137 13.10 -2.90 21.95
C HIS A 137 11.69 -2.50 22.44
N PRO A 138 11.06 -3.25 23.37
CA PRO A 138 9.69 -2.97 23.83
C PRO A 138 9.51 -1.53 24.33
N ARG A 139 10.46 -1.00 25.10
CA ARG A 139 10.40 0.38 25.61
C ARG A 139 10.24 1.42 24.50
N ASP A 140 10.88 1.24 23.35
CA ASP A 140 10.81 2.21 22.26
C ASP A 140 9.56 2.00 21.42
N LEU A 141 9.09 0.77 21.25
CA LEU A 141 7.77 0.48 20.68
C LEU A 141 6.64 1.10 21.51
N ALA A 142 6.70 1.06 22.85
CA ALA A 142 5.70 1.71 23.70
C ALA A 142 5.54 3.20 23.37
N LYS A 143 6.65 3.89 23.08
CA LYS A 143 6.65 5.31 22.71
C LYS A 143 5.97 5.55 21.35
N VAL A 144 6.12 4.61 20.42
CA VAL A 144 5.49 4.71 19.09
C VAL A 144 3.97 4.55 19.19
N PHE A 145 3.50 3.61 20.00
CA PHE A 145 2.09 3.23 20.03
C PHE A 145 1.27 3.88 21.15
N ASN A 146 1.89 4.59 22.11
CA ASN A 146 1.24 5.24 23.25
C ASN A 146 0.26 4.30 24.01
N LYS A 147 0.49 2.98 23.97
CA LYS A 147 -0.40 1.92 24.49
C LYS A 147 0.40 0.67 24.90
N ASN A 148 -0.25 -0.23 25.64
CA ASN A 148 0.27 -1.57 25.93
C ASN A 148 0.64 -2.31 24.63
N ILE A 149 1.88 -2.80 24.59
CA ILE A 149 2.51 -3.44 23.42
C ILE A 149 2.06 -4.90 23.26
N ASP A 150 1.41 -5.47 24.27
CA ASP A 150 1.19 -6.91 24.42
C ASP A 150 0.50 -7.59 23.23
N ASN A 151 -0.16 -6.81 22.36
CA ASN A 151 -0.87 -7.31 21.18
C ASN A 151 -0.33 -6.77 19.82
N ILE A 152 0.86 -6.17 19.78
CA ILE A 152 1.42 -5.64 18.54
C ILE A 152 2.17 -6.74 17.79
N LYS A 153 1.53 -7.27 16.74
CA LYS A 153 2.17 -8.21 15.82
C LYS A 153 3.04 -7.45 14.82
N ILE A 154 4.34 -7.73 14.84
CA ILE A 154 5.32 -7.25 13.85
C ILE A 154 5.79 -8.46 13.05
N GLY A 155 5.39 -8.53 11.77
CA GLY A 155 5.68 -9.66 10.88
C GLY A 155 7.15 -9.75 10.46
N TYR A 156 7.76 -8.61 10.14
CA TYR A 156 9.13 -8.54 9.62
C TYR A 156 9.93 -7.50 10.40
N ARG A 157 11.22 -7.79 10.67
CA ARG A 157 12.00 -7.07 11.68
C ARG A 157 13.30 -6.45 11.15
N THR A 158 13.65 -6.67 9.90
CA THR A 158 14.90 -6.15 9.31
C THR A 158 14.63 -5.42 8.00
N HIS A 159 15.48 -4.44 7.65
CA HIS A 159 15.37 -3.77 6.36
C HIS A 159 15.64 -4.72 5.18
N SER A 160 16.50 -5.73 5.34
CA SER A 160 16.77 -6.72 4.27
C SER A 160 15.51 -7.50 3.89
N GLN A 161 14.77 -8.01 4.89
CA GLN A 161 13.50 -8.71 4.66
C GLN A 161 12.50 -7.82 3.92
N LEU A 162 12.39 -6.54 4.31
CA LEU A 162 11.49 -5.60 3.65
C LEU A 162 11.90 -5.34 2.19
N LYS A 163 13.20 -5.22 1.91
CA LYS A 163 13.71 -5.08 0.54
C LYS A 163 13.41 -6.32 -0.29
N GLU A 164 13.73 -7.50 0.22
CA GLU A 164 13.50 -8.78 -0.47
C GLU A 164 12.01 -8.96 -0.83
N LEU A 165 11.11 -8.74 0.13
CA LEU A 165 9.66 -8.85 -0.08
C LEU A 165 9.14 -7.77 -1.04
N PHE A 166 9.70 -6.56 -1.00
CA PHE A 166 9.39 -5.51 -1.96
C PHE A 166 9.75 -5.91 -3.38
N HIS A 167 11.00 -6.33 -3.61
CA HIS A 167 11.46 -6.75 -4.94
C HIS A 167 10.65 -7.94 -5.45
N LEU A 168 10.33 -8.91 -4.57
CA LEU A 168 9.48 -10.04 -4.89
C LEU A 168 8.07 -9.60 -5.31
N ALA A 169 7.43 -8.73 -4.54
CA ALA A 169 6.10 -8.19 -4.87
C ALA A 169 6.08 -7.46 -6.21
N MET A 170 7.06 -6.58 -6.46
CA MET A 170 7.13 -5.80 -7.70
C MET A 170 7.32 -6.72 -8.91
N LYS A 171 8.25 -7.67 -8.84
CA LYS A 171 8.48 -8.65 -9.92
C LYS A 171 7.24 -9.49 -10.19
N ARG A 172 6.59 -9.99 -9.14
CA ARG A 172 5.37 -10.79 -9.25
C ARG A 172 4.19 -9.98 -9.79
N ALA A 173 4.05 -8.73 -9.38
CA ALA A 173 3.00 -7.83 -9.88
C ALA A 173 3.19 -7.56 -11.38
N ASN A 174 4.41 -7.25 -11.80
CA ASN A 174 4.75 -7.06 -13.21
C ASN A 174 4.50 -8.34 -14.02
N ALA A 175 4.95 -9.51 -13.54
CA ALA A 175 4.71 -10.78 -14.22
C ALA A 175 3.21 -11.13 -14.34
N LEU A 176 2.44 -10.84 -13.29
CA LEU A 176 1.02 -11.19 -13.21
C LEU A 176 0.12 -10.21 -13.96
N PHE A 177 0.44 -8.92 -14.01
CA PHE A 177 -0.44 -7.88 -14.55
C PHE A 177 0.18 -7.04 -15.66
N ASP A 178 1.46 -7.19 -15.95
CA ASP A 178 2.20 -6.35 -16.91
C ASP A 178 2.02 -4.86 -16.53
N ASP A 179 1.92 -3.97 -17.51
CA ASP A 179 1.61 -2.55 -17.38
C ASP A 179 0.31 -2.22 -16.61
N TYR A 180 -0.53 -3.23 -16.34
CA TYR A 180 -1.76 -3.07 -15.56
C TYR A 180 -1.57 -3.29 -14.06
N ALA A 181 -0.36 -3.57 -13.58
CA ALA A 181 -0.07 -3.75 -12.17
C ALA A 181 -0.56 -2.56 -11.32
N PHE A 182 -1.26 -2.89 -10.23
CA PHE A 182 -1.82 -1.93 -9.26
C PHE A 182 -2.87 -0.96 -9.82
N ARG A 183 -3.59 -1.36 -10.87
CA ARG A 183 -4.64 -0.57 -11.53
C ARG A 183 -5.99 -1.27 -11.44
N LYS A 184 -7.07 -0.50 -11.59
CA LYS A 184 -8.44 -1.05 -11.56
C LYS A 184 -8.75 -1.80 -12.85
N ALA A 185 -8.33 -1.26 -13.99
CA ALA A 185 -8.37 -1.99 -15.25
C ALA A 185 -7.35 -3.13 -15.21
N VAL A 186 -7.72 -4.27 -15.79
CA VAL A 186 -6.86 -5.45 -15.94
C VAL A 186 -6.66 -5.77 -17.43
N PRO A 187 -5.63 -6.57 -17.80
CA PRO A 187 -5.35 -6.86 -19.20
C PRO A 187 -6.50 -7.61 -19.89
N ASN A 188 -6.67 -7.37 -21.20
CA ASN A 188 -7.61 -8.09 -22.08
C ASN A 188 -9.11 -7.99 -21.71
N GLN A 189 -9.53 -6.89 -21.05
CA GLN A 189 -10.94 -6.65 -20.68
C GLN A 189 -11.55 -5.40 -21.37
N ASN A 190 -10.98 -4.97 -22.50
CA ASN A 190 -11.44 -3.79 -23.26
C ASN A 190 -11.55 -2.48 -22.47
N ARG A 191 -10.84 -2.36 -21.33
CA ARG A 191 -10.74 -1.12 -20.56
C ARG A 191 -9.42 -0.42 -20.78
N ARG A 192 -9.47 0.91 -20.85
CA ARG A 192 -8.28 1.75 -20.86
C ARG A 192 -7.52 1.64 -19.54
N ARG A 193 -6.19 1.65 -19.62
CA ARG A 193 -5.30 1.62 -18.46
C ARG A 193 -5.60 2.80 -17.52
N THR A 194 -5.90 2.51 -16.26
CA THR A 194 -6.21 3.53 -15.23
C THR A 194 -4.94 3.99 -14.48
N PRO A 195 -4.96 5.12 -13.76
CA PRO A 195 -3.86 5.49 -12.87
C PRO A 195 -3.56 4.42 -11.80
N ILE A 196 -2.38 4.49 -11.18
CA ILE A 196 -2.01 3.58 -10.08
C ILE A 196 -2.97 3.86 -8.93
N ASN A 197 -3.54 2.80 -8.38
CA ASN A 197 -4.45 2.88 -7.25
C ASN A 197 -3.72 2.52 -5.96
N LYS A 198 -3.67 3.45 -4.99
CA LYS A 198 -2.94 3.27 -3.73
C LYS A 198 -3.39 2.02 -2.94
N SER A 199 -4.70 1.77 -2.86
CA SER A 199 -5.24 0.59 -2.16
C SER A 199 -4.95 -0.72 -2.86
N LEU A 200 -4.93 -0.74 -4.20
CA LEU A 200 -4.49 -1.92 -4.94
C LEU A 200 -2.99 -2.13 -4.81
N PHE A 201 -2.20 -1.05 -4.80
CA PHE A 201 -0.75 -1.13 -4.58
C PHE A 201 -0.43 -1.81 -3.25
N GLU A 202 -0.96 -1.29 -2.15
CA GLU A 202 -0.68 -1.84 -0.82
C GLU A 202 -1.21 -3.27 -0.65
N THR A 203 -2.43 -3.56 -1.13
CA THR A 203 -3.02 -4.90 -0.97
C THR A 203 -2.36 -5.95 -1.85
N TRP A 204 -2.19 -5.68 -3.15
CA TRP A 204 -1.49 -6.65 -4.02
C TRP A 204 -0.05 -6.83 -3.62
N SER A 205 0.65 -5.79 -3.18
CA SER A 205 2.05 -5.93 -2.78
C SER A 205 2.20 -6.89 -1.60
N VAL A 206 1.33 -6.78 -0.57
CA VAL A 206 1.31 -7.74 0.54
C VAL A 206 0.98 -9.15 0.04
N LEU A 207 -0.16 -9.33 -0.64
CA LEU A 207 -0.59 -10.64 -1.11
C LEU A 207 0.46 -11.32 -1.98
N LEU A 208 1.10 -10.57 -2.89
CA LEU A 208 2.11 -11.10 -3.79
C LEU A 208 3.46 -11.32 -3.11
N SER A 209 3.83 -10.56 -2.07
CA SER A 209 5.05 -10.83 -1.30
C SER A 209 4.93 -12.08 -0.43
N GLU A 210 3.76 -12.33 0.16
CA GLU A 210 3.55 -13.42 1.12
C GLU A 210 3.03 -14.72 0.46
N MET A 211 2.63 -14.66 -0.81
CA MET A 211 2.20 -15.85 -1.55
C MET A 211 3.36 -16.83 -1.70
N LYS A 212 3.13 -18.11 -1.36
CA LYS A 212 4.11 -19.17 -1.65
C LYS A 212 4.35 -19.29 -3.15
N ASP A 213 5.57 -19.66 -3.54
CA ASP A 213 5.97 -19.75 -4.94
C ASP A 213 5.06 -20.70 -5.74
N GLU A 214 4.68 -21.85 -5.18
CA GLU A 214 3.82 -22.82 -5.87
C GLU A 214 2.45 -22.22 -6.19
N LYS A 215 1.85 -21.52 -5.21
CA LYS A 215 0.57 -20.83 -5.40
C LYS A 215 0.72 -19.71 -6.42
N PHE A 216 1.80 -18.92 -6.35
CA PHE A 216 2.02 -17.83 -7.31
C PHE A 216 2.15 -18.35 -8.74
N GLN A 217 2.94 -19.40 -8.96
CA GLN A 217 3.08 -20.01 -10.29
C GLN A 217 1.74 -20.57 -10.81
N ALA A 218 0.93 -21.17 -9.93
CA ALA A 218 -0.41 -21.62 -10.31
C ALA A 218 -1.33 -20.44 -10.70
N VAL A 219 -1.29 -19.33 -9.96
CA VAL A 219 -2.07 -18.12 -10.26
C VAL A 219 -1.60 -17.49 -11.57
N LEU A 220 -0.29 -17.44 -11.80
CA LEU A 220 0.30 -16.90 -13.02
C LEU A 220 -0.15 -17.69 -14.26
N LYS A 221 -0.17 -19.03 -14.17
CA LYS A 221 -0.72 -19.91 -15.23
C LYS A 221 -2.20 -19.64 -15.50
N ASN A 222 -2.96 -19.27 -14.47
CA ASN A 222 -4.40 -18.98 -14.54
C ASN A 222 -4.74 -17.48 -14.63
N LYS A 223 -3.78 -16.61 -14.99
CA LYS A 223 -3.96 -15.15 -14.91
C LYS A 223 -5.14 -14.60 -15.71
N LYS A 224 -5.46 -15.19 -16.88
CA LYS A 224 -6.63 -14.80 -17.68
C LYS A 224 -7.95 -15.01 -16.92
N ARG A 225 -8.08 -16.13 -16.20
CA ARG A 225 -9.23 -16.42 -15.34
C ARG A 225 -9.31 -15.40 -14.20
N LEU A 226 -8.18 -15.10 -13.56
CA LEU A 226 -8.11 -14.06 -12.53
C LEU A 226 -8.54 -12.68 -13.06
N TYR A 227 -8.14 -12.31 -14.28
CA TYR A 227 -8.57 -11.03 -14.87
C TYR A 227 -10.10 -10.96 -15.05
N SER A 228 -10.72 -12.01 -15.58
CA SER A 228 -12.19 -12.05 -15.72
C SER A 228 -12.91 -11.95 -14.37
N LEU A 229 -12.37 -12.61 -13.34
CA LEU A 229 -12.90 -12.52 -11.98
C LEU A 229 -12.74 -11.11 -11.38
N LEU A 230 -11.57 -10.48 -11.55
CA LEU A 230 -11.31 -9.12 -11.08
C LEU A 230 -12.18 -8.07 -11.79
N GLU A 231 -12.32 -8.21 -13.11
CA GLU A 231 -13.19 -7.37 -13.93
C GLU A 231 -14.64 -7.47 -13.46
N THR A 232 -15.13 -8.70 -13.29
CA THR A 232 -16.50 -8.96 -12.81
C THR A 232 -16.70 -8.38 -11.42
N ALA A 233 -15.80 -8.68 -10.47
CA ALA A 233 -15.86 -8.22 -9.09
C ALA A 233 -15.77 -6.69 -8.97
N THR A 234 -15.08 -6.02 -9.91
CA THR A 234 -14.91 -4.57 -9.88
C THR A 234 -16.06 -3.83 -10.57
N TYR A 235 -16.57 -4.35 -11.69
CA TYR A 235 -17.43 -3.56 -12.58
C TYR A 235 -18.80 -4.17 -12.89
N CYS A 236 -19.02 -5.44 -12.56
CA CYS A 236 -20.23 -6.17 -12.96
C CYS A 236 -21.07 -6.68 -11.79
N THR A 237 -20.70 -6.37 -10.55
CA THR A 237 -21.50 -6.75 -9.37
C THR A 237 -22.68 -5.80 -9.19
N ALA A 238 -23.76 -6.30 -8.60
CA ALA A 238 -24.95 -5.49 -8.29
C ALA A 238 -24.68 -4.36 -7.26
N ASN A 239 -23.61 -4.47 -6.47
CA ASN A 239 -23.41 -3.70 -5.25
C ASN A 239 -22.08 -2.92 -5.17
N ASP A 240 -21.31 -2.88 -6.27
CA ASP A 240 -20.02 -2.18 -6.43
C ASP A 240 -18.95 -2.41 -5.34
N ASP A 241 -19.05 -3.48 -4.53
CA ASP A 241 -18.26 -3.66 -3.30
C ASP A 241 -16.75 -3.47 -3.49
N LEU A 242 -16.13 -4.22 -4.41
CA LEU A 242 -14.69 -4.09 -4.63
C LEU A 242 -14.33 -2.71 -5.17
N ALA A 243 -15.08 -2.18 -6.14
CA ALA A 243 -14.86 -0.84 -6.68
C ALA A 243 -14.93 0.24 -5.58
N ARG A 244 -15.86 0.11 -4.64
CA ARG A 244 -16.02 0.99 -3.49
C ARG A 244 -14.84 0.87 -2.51
N PHE A 245 -14.41 -0.35 -2.19
CA PHE A 245 -13.29 -0.62 -1.26
C PHE A 245 -11.91 -0.26 -1.81
N ILE A 246 -11.76 -0.12 -3.12
CA ILE A 246 -10.55 0.40 -3.77
C ILE A 246 -10.68 1.88 -4.18
N SER A 247 -11.77 2.53 -3.81
CA SER A 247 -12.05 3.94 -4.14
C SER A 247 -12.57 4.71 -2.93
N ARG A 248 -13.87 4.98 -2.85
CA ARG A 248 -14.48 5.88 -1.87
C ARG A 248 -14.24 5.43 -0.43
N ASP A 249 -14.30 4.13 -0.18
CA ASP A 249 -14.17 3.53 1.14
C ASP A 249 -12.77 2.92 1.36
N SER A 250 -11.77 3.26 0.54
CA SER A 250 -10.44 2.64 0.62
C SER A 250 -9.68 2.94 1.92
N HIS A 251 -10.01 4.05 2.58
CA HIS A 251 -9.44 4.44 3.88
C HIS A 251 -10.23 3.87 5.05
N LYS A 252 -11.44 3.35 4.83
CA LYS A 252 -12.29 2.85 5.92
C LYS A 252 -11.77 1.54 6.45
N TYR A 253 -11.92 1.30 7.75
CA TYR A 253 -11.47 0.06 8.39
C TYR A 253 -12.07 -1.17 7.71
N GLN A 254 -13.39 -1.18 7.52
CA GLN A 254 -14.09 -2.27 6.83
C GLN A 254 -13.64 -2.41 5.38
N GLY A 255 -13.38 -1.30 4.67
CA GLY A 255 -12.89 -1.34 3.29
C GLY A 255 -11.51 -1.96 3.16
N VAL A 256 -10.63 -1.74 4.14
CA VAL A 256 -9.31 -2.37 4.23
C VAL A 256 -9.44 -3.87 4.42
N ILE A 257 -10.14 -4.31 5.47
CA ILE A 257 -10.28 -5.74 5.77
C ILE A 257 -10.93 -6.49 4.60
N LYS A 258 -12.04 -5.95 4.07
CA LYS A 258 -12.79 -6.59 2.99
C LYS A 258 -12.01 -6.68 1.69
N ARG A 259 -11.26 -5.64 1.28
CA ARG A 259 -10.46 -5.74 0.03
C ARG A 259 -9.39 -6.82 0.11
N TYR A 260 -8.74 -6.99 1.25
CA TYR A 260 -7.72 -8.03 1.44
C TYR A 260 -8.34 -9.42 1.28
N LYS A 261 -9.48 -9.66 1.94
CA LYS A 261 -10.21 -10.93 1.82
C LYS A 261 -10.68 -11.20 0.40
N ILE A 262 -11.36 -10.22 -0.22
CA ILE A 262 -11.88 -10.36 -1.59
C ILE A 262 -10.75 -10.69 -2.55
N LEU A 263 -9.68 -9.90 -2.59
CA LEU A 263 -8.58 -10.10 -3.53
C LEU A 263 -7.86 -11.45 -3.29
N ASN A 264 -7.65 -11.85 -2.02
CA ASN A 264 -7.09 -13.16 -1.71
C ASN A 264 -8.01 -14.30 -2.18
N ASN A 265 -9.32 -14.21 -1.93
CA ASN A 265 -10.30 -15.21 -2.34
C ASN A 265 -10.36 -15.35 -3.86
N LEU A 266 -10.29 -14.23 -4.61
CA LEU A 266 -10.23 -14.26 -6.07
C LEU A 266 -8.98 -15.00 -6.58
N THR A 267 -7.81 -14.87 -5.92
CA THR A 267 -6.63 -15.67 -6.30
C THR A 267 -6.84 -17.16 -6.07
N THR A 268 -7.57 -17.55 -5.03
CA THR A 268 -7.87 -18.95 -4.73
C THR A 268 -8.90 -19.52 -5.69
N ILE A 269 -9.98 -18.78 -5.97
CA ILE A 269 -11.04 -19.18 -6.92
C ILE A 269 -10.51 -19.27 -8.36
N ALA A 270 -9.51 -18.47 -8.70
CA ALA A 270 -8.81 -18.58 -9.99
C ALA A 270 -8.09 -19.93 -10.18
N LEU A 271 -7.86 -20.71 -9.11
CA LEU A 271 -7.24 -22.03 -9.16
C LEU A 271 -8.26 -23.19 -9.12
N MET A 272 -9.54 -22.89 -8.87
CA MET A 272 -10.58 -23.90 -8.75
C MET A 272 -11.02 -24.41 -10.12
N ASN A 273 -11.32 -25.71 -10.20
CA ASN A 273 -11.77 -26.39 -11.42
C ASN A 273 -13.28 -26.20 -11.69
N TYR A 274 -13.78 -24.97 -11.47
CA TYR A 274 -15.17 -24.62 -11.74
C TYR A 274 -15.33 -23.95 -13.10
N ASN A 275 -16.48 -24.14 -13.73
CA ASN A 275 -16.84 -23.38 -14.91
C ASN A 275 -16.81 -21.88 -14.59
N LEU A 276 -16.06 -21.10 -15.37
CA LEU A 276 -15.86 -19.67 -15.11
C LEU A 276 -17.17 -18.89 -15.21
N ASN A 277 -18.06 -19.27 -16.13
CA ASN A 277 -19.31 -18.55 -16.34
C ASN A 277 -20.24 -18.70 -15.13
N ASP A 278 -20.33 -19.89 -14.56
CA ASP A 278 -21.14 -20.14 -13.36
C ASP A 278 -20.64 -19.32 -12.17
N VAL A 279 -19.32 -19.28 -11.97
CA VAL A 279 -18.69 -18.47 -10.91
C VAL A 279 -18.97 -16.97 -11.14
N ILE A 280 -18.85 -16.49 -12.37
CA ILE A 280 -19.14 -15.10 -12.72
C ILE A 280 -20.62 -14.77 -12.46
N GLU A 281 -21.55 -15.65 -12.81
CA GLU A 281 -22.98 -15.43 -12.58
C GLU A 281 -23.33 -15.39 -11.09
N ILE A 282 -22.68 -16.20 -10.25
CA ILE A 282 -22.81 -16.12 -8.79
C ILE A 282 -22.33 -14.75 -8.29
N ILE A 283 -21.14 -14.31 -8.73
CA ILE A 283 -20.55 -13.03 -8.32
C ILE A 283 -21.42 -11.83 -8.74
N LYS A 284 -22.04 -11.87 -9.92
CA LYS A 284 -22.90 -10.78 -10.42
C LYS A 284 -24.20 -10.64 -9.63
N LYS A 285 -24.82 -11.76 -9.28
CA LYS A 285 -26.18 -11.80 -8.69
C LYS A 285 -26.19 -11.52 -7.19
N ASP A 286 -25.12 -11.85 -6.47
CA ASP A 286 -25.10 -11.70 -5.03
C ASP A 286 -25.00 -10.22 -4.61
N SER A 287 -25.77 -9.83 -3.59
CA SER A 287 -25.80 -8.47 -3.04
C SER A 287 -24.67 -8.21 -2.05
N ASN A 288 -23.83 -9.22 -1.75
CA ASN A 288 -22.63 -9.12 -0.95
C ASN A 288 -21.50 -9.95 -1.57
N LEU A 289 -20.48 -9.27 -2.08
CA LEU A 289 -19.39 -9.93 -2.80
C LEU A 289 -18.59 -10.88 -1.89
N GLU A 290 -18.38 -10.54 -0.61
CA GLU A 290 -17.63 -11.39 0.31
C GLU A 290 -18.36 -12.71 0.57
N ASP A 291 -19.68 -12.66 0.72
CA ASP A 291 -20.54 -13.83 0.92
C ASP A 291 -20.55 -14.72 -0.33
N ALA A 292 -20.70 -14.12 -1.52
CA ALA A 292 -20.64 -14.82 -2.80
C ALA A 292 -19.35 -15.64 -2.94
N LEU A 293 -18.20 -15.00 -2.70
CA LEU A 293 -16.90 -15.66 -2.78
C LEU A 293 -16.74 -16.74 -1.72
N SER A 294 -17.27 -16.53 -0.52
CA SER A 294 -17.23 -17.54 0.56
C SER A 294 -18.05 -18.78 0.22
N LYS A 295 -19.24 -18.61 -0.39
CA LYS A 295 -20.07 -19.72 -0.89
C LYS A 295 -19.34 -20.55 -1.94
N ILE A 296 -18.70 -19.90 -2.92
CA ILE A 296 -17.90 -20.56 -3.96
C ILE A 296 -16.73 -21.33 -3.35
N LEU A 297 -16.06 -20.77 -2.34
CA LEU A 297 -14.96 -21.46 -1.67
C LEU A 297 -15.43 -22.69 -0.89
N ASN A 298 -16.58 -22.59 -0.22
CA ASN A 298 -17.13 -23.66 0.62
C ASN A 298 -17.73 -24.81 -0.19
N SER A 299 -18.29 -24.57 -1.39
CA SER A 299 -18.79 -25.65 -2.25
C SER A 299 -17.70 -26.65 -2.67
N ASN A 300 -16.43 -26.25 -2.61
CA ASN A 300 -15.29 -27.11 -2.94
C ASN A 300 -14.96 -28.10 -1.81
N ASN A 301 -15.17 -27.70 -0.56
CA ASN A 301 -14.91 -28.56 0.61
C ASN A 301 -15.95 -29.69 0.72
N SER A 302 -17.15 -29.50 0.18
CA SER A 302 -18.20 -30.53 0.14
C SER A 302 -18.00 -31.57 -0.98
N GLN A 303 -17.28 -31.24 -2.06
CA GLN A 303 -16.96 -32.21 -3.11
C GLN A 303 -15.73 -33.08 -2.76
N ASN A 304 -14.76 -32.54 -2.03
CA ASN A 304 -13.60 -33.31 -1.55
C ASN A 304 -13.94 -34.26 -0.37
N THR A 305 -15.02 -34.03 0.37
CA THR A 305 -15.47 -34.97 1.43
C THR A 305 -16.29 -36.14 0.90
N ILE A 306 -16.83 -36.06 -0.32
CA ILE A 306 -17.58 -37.17 -0.95
C ILE A 306 -16.64 -38.16 -1.67
N SER A 307 -15.44 -37.74 -2.10
CA SER A 307 -14.45 -38.68 -2.65
C SER A 307 -13.81 -39.59 -1.59
N ASP A 308 -13.81 -39.18 -0.31
CA ASP A 308 -13.21 -39.93 0.79
C ASP A 308 -14.22 -40.85 1.52
N MET A 309 -15.51 -40.84 1.13
CA MET A 309 -16.54 -41.73 1.67
C MET A 309 -17.05 -42.79 0.68
N VAL A 310 -16.46 -42.90 -0.50
CA VAL A 310 -16.76 -43.95 -1.49
C VAL A 310 -15.49 -44.71 -1.86
N ASN A 311 -14.85 -45.31 -0.84
CA ASN A 311 -14.20 -46.62 -0.95
C ASN A 311 -13.72 -47.08 0.44
N PRO A 312 -14.44 -48.00 1.08
CA PRO A 312 -13.80 -49.27 1.38
C PRO A 312 -14.74 -50.45 1.06
N HIS A 313 -14.16 -51.45 0.39
CA HIS A 313 -14.76 -52.70 -0.10
C HIS A 313 -15.32 -52.63 -1.51
N ASP A 314 -14.41 -52.80 -2.48
CA ASP A 314 -14.39 -53.98 -3.35
C ASP A 314 -12.92 -54.36 -3.65
#